data_AF-A0A9E4KYZ7-F1
#
_entry.id   AF-A0A9E4KYZ7-F1
#
_cell.length_a   1.000
_cell.length_b   1.000
_cell.length_c   1.000
_cell.angle_alpha   90.00
_cell.angle_beta   90.00
_cell.angle_gamma   90.00
#
_symmetry.space_group_name_H-M   'P 1'
#
loop_
_entity.id
_entity.type
_entity.pdbx_description
1 polymer ?
#
loop_
_entity_poly.entity_id
_entity_poly.type
_entity_poly.pdbx_seq_one_letter_code
_entity_poly.pdbx_strand_id
1 'polypeptide(L)'
;LGEINHYAIRPLRSFQFADQPIAGLICNDLWANPTCTPMPDTHLTHRLAELGARIIFHAVNGGRSRAEWSDVNWQFHSSNLRMRARASKIWIVTVDSCEPVDIRCSAPSGVVDPDGNWRCQTRDKGVDRFIYTIPA
;
A
#
# COMPACT_ATOMS: atom_id res chain seq x y z
N LEU A 1 -0.50 6.81 11.92
CA LEU A 1 0.58 7.34 11.06
C LEU A 1 1.85 7.33 11.90
N GLY A 2 2.65 6.28 11.77
CA GLY A 2 3.86 6.12 12.57
C GLY A 2 5.06 5.85 11.68
N GLU A 3 6.09 6.67 11.81
CA GLU A 3 7.45 6.30 11.42
C GLU A 3 7.94 5.22 12.39
N ILE A 4 8.89 4.38 11.97
CA ILE A 4 9.33 3.14 12.64
C ILE A 4 9.62 3.29 14.16
N ASN A 5 9.88 4.51 14.64
CA ASN A 5 10.20 4.80 16.05
C ASN A 5 9.15 5.67 16.80
N HIS A 6 8.11 6.21 16.13
CA HIS A 6 7.12 7.06 16.78
C HIS A 6 5.73 6.88 16.15
N TYR A 7 4.84 6.20 16.88
CA TYR A 7 3.47 5.95 16.44
C TYR A 7 2.56 7.12 16.85
N ALA A 8 2.27 8.04 15.93
CA ALA A 8 1.21 9.01 16.15
C ALA A 8 -0.15 8.33 15.91
N ILE A 9 -0.86 8.05 17.01
CA ILE A 9 -2.22 7.51 16.99
C ILE A 9 -3.15 8.67 16.61
N ARG A 10 -3.37 8.84 15.31
CA ARG A 10 -4.46 9.66 14.80
C ARG A 10 -5.65 8.75 14.51
N PRO A 11 -6.89 9.19 14.78
CA PRO A 11 -8.07 8.45 14.36
C PRO A 11 -8.02 8.18 12.87
N LEU A 12 -8.36 6.95 12.49
CA LEU A 12 -8.51 6.55 11.10
C LEU A 12 -9.69 7.32 10.48
N ARG A 13 -9.53 7.80 9.24
CA ARG A 13 -10.54 8.65 8.56
C ARG A 13 -10.64 8.29 7.08
N SER A 14 -11.86 8.35 6.56
CA SER A 14 -12.17 8.46 5.13
C SER A 14 -12.52 9.91 4.79
N PHE A 15 -12.34 10.29 3.53
CA PHE A 15 -12.58 11.62 3.01
C PHE A 15 -13.40 11.52 1.73
N GLN A 16 -14.32 12.46 1.52
CA GLN A 16 -15.02 12.57 0.25
C GLN A 16 -14.15 13.34 -0.74
N PHE A 17 -13.81 12.72 -1.87
CA PHE A 17 -13.11 13.37 -2.97
C PHE A 17 -13.93 13.19 -4.25
N ALA A 18 -14.47 14.31 -4.76
CA ALA A 18 -15.60 14.27 -5.69
C ALA A 18 -16.72 13.37 -5.15
N ASP A 19 -17.20 12.40 -5.92
CA ASP A 19 -18.25 11.46 -5.50
C ASP A 19 -17.70 10.13 -4.95
N GLN A 20 -16.39 10.05 -4.68
CA GLN A 20 -15.74 8.83 -4.20
C GLN A 20 -15.21 8.98 -2.77
N PRO A 21 -15.57 8.08 -1.85
CA PRO A 21 -14.97 8.05 -0.51
C PRO A 21 -13.58 7.41 -0.58
N ILE A 22 -12.55 8.18 -0.22
CA ILE A 22 -11.14 7.79 -0.31
C ILE A 22 -10.49 7.77 1.07
N ALA A 23 -9.35 7.08 1.18
CA ALA A 23 -8.51 7.11 2.36
C ALA A 23 -7.03 7.02 2.01
N GLY A 24 -6.16 7.34 2.98
CA GLY A 24 -4.71 7.28 2.83
C GLY A 24 -4.08 6.38 3.88
N LEU A 25 -3.12 5.55 3.45
CA LEU A 25 -2.21 4.82 4.33
C LEU A 25 -0.76 5.15 3.96
N ILE A 26 0.14 5.15 4.93
CA ILE A 26 1.56 5.41 4.67
C ILE A 26 2.38 4.18 5.03
N CYS A 27 3.07 3.64 4.02
CA CYS A 27 4.07 2.59 4.11
C CYS A 27 3.59 1.44 5.01
N ASN A 28 4.14 1.33 6.21
CA ASN A 28 3.89 0.24 7.14
C ASN A 28 2.48 0.21 7.74
N ASP A 29 1.68 1.28 7.61
CA ASP A 29 0.27 1.28 7.97
C ASP A 29 -0.53 0.17 7.25
N LEU A 30 -0.18 -0.12 5.98
CA LEU A 30 -0.82 -1.21 5.22
C LEU A 30 -0.09 -2.54 5.42
N TRP A 31 1.25 -2.50 5.46
CA TRP A 31 2.05 -3.72 5.50
C TRP A 31 1.88 -4.48 6.79
N ALA A 32 1.82 -3.78 7.93
CA ALA A 32 2.01 -4.36 9.25
C ALA A 32 3.23 -5.30 9.23
N ASN A 33 4.34 -4.84 8.67
CA ASN A 33 5.52 -5.68 8.46
C ASN A 33 6.03 -6.16 9.83
N PRO A 34 6.16 -7.48 10.06
CA PRO A 34 6.53 -8.04 11.37
C PRO A 34 7.88 -7.55 11.89
N THR A 35 8.78 -7.12 10.99
CA THR A 35 10.11 -6.60 11.35
C THR A 35 10.09 -5.13 11.76
N CYS A 36 8.99 -4.41 11.51
CA CYS A 36 8.84 -2.98 11.79
C CYS A 36 7.76 -2.68 12.84
N THR A 37 6.69 -3.47 12.89
CA THR A 37 5.58 -3.29 13.84
C THR A 37 5.49 -4.49 14.78
N PRO A 38 5.99 -4.40 16.02
CA PRO A 38 5.82 -5.47 17.02
C PRO A 38 4.38 -5.53 17.58
N MET A 39 3.53 -4.54 17.25
CA MET A 39 2.13 -4.49 17.67
C MET A 39 1.23 -5.37 16.79
N PRO A 40 0.04 -5.76 17.27
CA PRO A 40 -0.94 -6.49 16.46
C PRO A 40 -1.29 -5.75 15.17
N ASP A 41 -1.46 -6.50 14.10
CA ASP A 41 -2.02 -6.00 12.85
C ASP A 41 -3.49 -5.61 13.04
N THR A 42 -3.78 -4.33 12.90
CA THR A 42 -5.13 -3.78 13.10
C THR A 42 -6.00 -3.86 11.84
N HIS A 43 -5.48 -4.43 10.76
CA HIS A 43 -6.16 -4.55 9.47
C HIS A 43 -6.74 -3.23 8.97
N LEU A 44 -5.92 -2.17 8.94
CA LEU A 44 -6.38 -0.81 8.62
C LEU A 44 -7.12 -0.70 7.28
N THR A 45 -6.81 -1.53 6.29
CA THR A 45 -7.56 -1.59 5.02
C THR A 45 -9.02 -2.00 5.23
N HIS A 46 -9.27 -2.96 6.12
CA HIS A 46 -10.61 -3.43 6.46
C HIS A 46 -11.37 -2.38 7.25
N ARG A 47 -10.72 -1.76 8.24
CA ARG A 47 -11.29 -0.68 9.04
C ARG A 47 -11.66 0.53 8.18
N LEU A 48 -10.86 0.86 7.16
CA LEU A 48 -11.18 1.92 6.20
C LEU A 48 -12.38 1.56 5.32
N ALA A 49 -12.49 0.31 4.88
CA ALA A 49 -13.65 -0.16 4.13
C ALA A 49 -14.94 -0.12 4.97
N GLU A 50 -14.88 -0.49 6.26
CA GLU A 50 -15.99 -0.34 7.22
C GLU A 50 -16.41 1.13 7.41
N LEU A 51 -15.45 2.07 7.34
CA LEU A 51 -15.69 3.52 7.33
C LEU A 51 -16.18 4.05 5.98
N GLY A 52 -16.51 3.18 5.03
CA GLY A 52 -17.08 3.51 3.74
C GLY A 52 -16.08 3.86 2.65
N ALA A 53 -14.76 3.80 2.91
CA ALA A 53 -13.78 4.03 1.85
C ALA A 53 -13.95 3.01 0.71
N ARG A 54 -13.78 3.48 -0.53
CA ARG A 54 -13.82 2.67 -1.75
C ARG A 54 -12.44 2.59 -2.41
N ILE A 55 -11.59 3.59 -2.17
CA ILE A 55 -10.23 3.66 -2.71
C ILE A 55 -9.26 4.02 -1.58
N ILE A 56 -8.19 3.26 -1.45
CA ILE A 56 -7.05 3.58 -0.58
C ILE A 56 -5.88 4.02 -1.45
N PHE A 57 -5.36 5.21 -1.18
CA PHE A 57 -4.06 5.65 -1.68
C PHE A 57 -2.97 5.27 -0.67
N HIS A 58 -1.94 4.61 -1.15
CA HIS A 58 -0.85 4.07 -0.32
C HIS A 58 0.49 4.59 -0.81
N ALA A 59 1.12 5.43 0.01
CA ALA A 59 2.45 5.98 -0.27
C ALA A 59 3.51 5.17 0.47
N VAL A 60 4.52 4.68 -0.24
CA VAL A 60 5.53 3.74 0.28
C VAL A 60 6.91 4.33 0.13
N ASN A 61 7.73 4.10 1.16
CA ASN A 61 9.17 4.32 1.12
C ASN A 61 9.82 3.25 1.99
N GLY A 62 9.81 2.01 1.51
CA GLY A 62 10.34 0.87 2.26
C GLY A 62 11.85 0.69 2.04
N GLY A 63 12.49 0.06 3.02
CA GLY A 63 13.89 -0.35 2.92
C GLY A 63 14.09 -1.32 1.75
N ARG A 64 15.19 -1.13 1.01
CA ARG A 64 15.54 -1.93 -0.16
C ARG A 64 17.06 -2.04 -0.29
N SER A 65 17.51 -3.15 -0.84
CA SER A 65 18.92 -3.44 -1.11
C SER A 65 19.03 -4.52 -2.19
N ARG A 66 20.27 -4.93 -2.50
CA ARG A 66 20.54 -6.09 -3.36
C ARG A 66 20.61 -7.42 -2.58
N ALA A 67 20.30 -7.41 -1.29
CA ALA A 67 20.30 -8.61 -0.45
C ALA A 67 18.98 -9.39 -0.59
N GLU A 68 19.04 -10.70 -0.36
CA GLU A 68 17.90 -11.64 -0.45
C GLU A 68 16.67 -11.18 0.35
N TRP A 69 16.86 -10.59 1.53
CA TRP A 69 15.74 -10.10 2.35
C TRP A 69 14.92 -9.00 1.68
N SER A 70 15.47 -8.29 0.69
CA SER A 70 14.71 -7.34 -0.12
C SER A 70 13.77 -8.05 -1.11
N ASP A 71 14.08 -9.29 -1.52
CA ASP A 71 13.18 -10.16 -2.28
C ASP A 71 12.04 -10.68 -1.43
N VAL A 72 12.35 -11.15 -0.22
CA VAL A 72 11.33 -11.63 0.73
C VAL A 72 10.34 -10.52 1.08
N ASN A 73 10.83 -9.32 1.44
CA ASN A 73 9.97 -8.18 1.73
C ASN A 73 9.11 -7.78 0.54
N TRP A 74 9.67 -7.78 -0.68
CA TRP A 74 8.89 -7.44 -1.87
C TRP A 74 7.78 -8.45 -2.15
N GLN A 75 8.07 -9.75 -2.03
CA GLN A 75 7.10 -10.83 -2.19
C GLN A 75 5.99 -10.74 -1.14
N PHE A 76 6.35 -10.43 0.10
CA PHE A 76 5.41 -10.17 1.18
C PHE A 76 4.51 -8.98 0.86
N HIS A 77 5.07 -7.81 0.51
CA HIS A 77 4.29 -6.63 0.17
C HIS A 77 3.36 -6.88 -1.03
N SER A 78 3.85 -7.54 -2.08
CA SER A 78 3.07 -7.88 -3.27
C SER A 78 1.88 -8.79 -2.94
N SER A 79 2.10 -9.84 -2.14
CA SER A 79 1.05 -10.78 -1.76
C SER A 79 0.07 -10.17 -0.77
N ASN A 80 0.57 -9.45 0.24
CA ASN A 80 -0.23 -8.78 1.26
C ASN A 80 -1.14 -7.72 0.62
N LEU A 81 -0.63 -6.89 -0.29
CA LEU A 81 -1.43 -5.89 -1.00
C LEU A 81 -2.66 -6.48 -1.67
N ARG A 82 -2.47 -7.58 -2.42
CA ARG A 82 -3.54 -8.28 -3.13
C ARG A 82 -4.54 -8.92 -2.18
N MET A 83 -4.06 -9.54 -1.10
CA MET A 83 -4.92 -10.12 -0.07
C MET A 83 -5.76 -9.06 0.64
N ARG A 84 -5.19 -7.91 0.99
CA ARG A 84 -5.88 -6.80 1.67
C ARG A 84 -6.99 -6.22 0.81
N ALA A 85 -6.70 -5.98 -0.47
CA ALA A 85 -7.67 -5.48 -1.44
C ALA A 85 -8.86 -6.43 -1.57
N ARG A 86 -8.57 -7.73 -1.76
CA ARG A 86 -9.60 -8.78 -1.89
C ARG A 86 -10.43 -8.96 -0.63
N ALA A 87 -9.79 -9.04 0.54
CA ALA A 87 -10.47 -9.28 1.81
C ALA A 87 -11.36 -8.10 2.23
N SER A 88 -10.95 -6.87 1.89
CA SER A 88 -11.69 -5.65 2.26
C SER A 88 -12.61 -5.16 1.14
N LYS A 89 -12.63 -5.83 -0.02
CA LYS A 89 -13.37 -5.43 -1.23
C LYS A 89 -13.16 -3.96 -1.59
N ILE A 90 -11.89 -3.55 -1.63
CA ILE A 90 -11.48 -2.16 -1.80
C ILE A 90 -10.39 -2.01 -2.86
N TRP A 91 -10.43 -0.90 -3.61
CA TRP A 91 -9.36 -0.53 -4.52
C TRP A 91 -8.15 -0.03 -3.74
N ILE A 92 -6.94 -0.43 -4.16
CA ILE A 92 -5.70 0.07 -3.57
C ILE A 92 -4.78 0.59 -4.66
N VAL A 93 -4.40 1.86 -4.54
CA VAL A 93 -3.47 2.55 -5.42
C VAL A 93 -2.17 2.76 -4.66
N THR A 94 -1.11 2.06 -5.07
CA THR A 94 0.17 2.09 -4.37
C THR A 94 1.23 2.79 -5.20
N VAL A 95 2.01 3.66 -4.56
CA VAL A 95 3.21 4.28 -5.13
C VAL A 95 4.35 4.13 -4.14
N ASP A 96 5.43 3.49 -4.57
CA ASP A 96 6.69 3.43 -3.86
C ASP A 96 7.69 4.43 -4.43
N SER A 97 8.46 5.07 -3.56
CA SER A 97 9.68 5.77 -3.95
C SER A 97 10.54 4.82 -4.80
N CYS A 98 11.33 5.35 -5.74
CA CYS A 98 12.30 4.56 -6.50
C CYS A 98 13.74 4.83 -6.10
N GLU A 99 14.01 5.64 -5.07
CA GLU A 99 15.38 5.95 -4.66
C GLU A 99 15.99 4.77 -3.85
N PRO A 100 17.21 4.28 -4.18
CA PRO A 100 18.00 4.57 -5.39
C PRO A 100 17.47 3.85 -6.63
N VAL A 101 17.50 4.55 -7.77
CA VAL A 101 16.77 4.18 -9.01
C VAL A 101 17.21 2.87 -9.67
N ASP A 102 18.41 2.37 -9.35
CA ASP A 102 19.02 1.16 -9.90
C ASP A 102 18.75 -0.10 -9.06
N ILE A 103 18.14 0.05 -7.89
CA ILE A 103 17.69 -1.03 -7.02
C ILE A 103 16.18 -1.19 -7.15
N ARG A 104 15.68 -2.43 -7.03
CA ARG A 104 14.25 -2.69 -7.05
C ARG A 104 13.55 -1.90 -5.93
N CYS A 105 12.42 -1.29 -6.23
CA CYS A 105 11.53 -0.71 -5.24
C CYS A 105 11.18 -1.75 -4.17
N SER A 106 10.85 -1.28 -2.97
CA SER A 106 10.51 -2.12 -1.82
C SER A 106 9.13 -2.78 -1.93
N ALA A 107 8.23 -2.21 -2.73
CA ALA A 107 6.90 -2.74 -3.02
C ALA A 107 6.53 -2.47 -4.49
N PRO A 108 5.62 -3.28 -5.07
CA PRO A 108 5.08 -2.99 -6.39
C PRO A 108 4.18 -1.73 -6.35
N SER A 109 4.31 -0.88 -7.36
CA SER A 109 3.42 0.27 -7.57
C SER A 109 2.39 0.00 -8.67
N GLY A 110 1.21 0.60 -8.54
CA GLY A 110 0.11 0.43 -9.49
C GLY A 110 -1.26 0.40 -8.83
N VAL A 111 -2.21 -0.23 -9.51
CA VAL A 111 -3.61 -0.33 -9.06
C VAL A 111 -4.01 -1.79 -8.91
N VAL A 112 -4.49 -2.14 -7.72
CA VAL A 112 -5.09 -3.43 -7.40
C VAL A 112 -6.59 -3.26 -7.19
N ASP A 113 -7.37 -4.15 -7.80
CA ASP A 113 -8.82 -4.13 -7.70
C ASP A 113 -9.37 -4.85 -6.45
N PRO A 114 -10.69 -4.72 -6.17
CA PRO A 114 -11.36 -5.39 -5.05
C PRO A 114 -11.36 -6.93 -5.08
N ASP A 115 -10.87 -7.57 -6.15
CA ASP A 115 -10.68 -9.01 -6.24
C ASP A 115 -9.23 -9.43 -6.03
N GLY A 116 -8.32 -8.46 -5.83
CA GLY A 116 -6.89 -8.68 -5.63
C GLY A 116 -6.11 -8.86 -6.93
N ASN A 117 -6.65 -8.42 -8.05
CA ASN A 117 -6.00 -8.45 -9.36
C ASN A 117 -5.32 -7.13 -9.67
N TRP A 118 -4.13 -7.20 -10.28
CA TRP A 118 -3.48 -6.02 -10.84
C TRP A 118 -4.24 -5.54 -12.07
N ARG A 119 -4.55 -4.24 -12.10
CA ARG A 119 -5.13 -3.58 -13.28
C ARG A 119 -4.10 -2.78 -14.06
N CYS A 120 -3.12 -2.22 -13.36
CA CYS A 120 -1.87 -1.75 -13.93
C CYS A 120 -0.76 -1.91 -12.89
N GLN A 121 0.45 -2.16 -13.36
CA GLN A 121 1.64 -2.28 -12.51
C GLN A 121 2.79 -1.56 -13.21
N THR A 122 3.56 -0.78 -12.47
CA THR A 122 4.76 -0.13 -13.01
C THR A 122 5.91 -1.11 -13.13
N ARG A 123 7.00 -0.65 -13.77
CA ARG A 123 8.30 -1.28 -13.58
C ARG A 123 8.68 -1.29 -12.11
N ASP A 124 9.53 -2.26 -11.76
CA ASP A 124 9.98 -2.49 -10.38
C ASP A 124 11.23 -1.66 -10.03
N LYS A 125 11.77 -0.88 -10.98
CA LYS A 125 12.94 -0.02 -10.85
C LYS A 125 12.76 1.29 -11.61
N GLY A 126 13.45 2.32 -11.14
CA GLY A 126 13.50 3.63 -11.77
C GLY A 126 12.18 4.40 -11.72
N VAL A 127 12.20 5.59 -12.31
CA VAL A 127 11.04 6.48 -12.38
C VAL A 127 10.04 5.94 -13.40
N ASP A 128 8.78 5.86 -12.99
CA ASP A 128 7.69 5.43 -13.84
C ASP A 128 6.39 6.20 -13.58
N ARG A 129 5.44 6.10 -14.50
CA ARG A 129 4.11 6.70 -14.38
C ARG A 129 3.05 5.72 -14.84
N PHE A 130 1.95 5.61 -14.09
CA PHE A 130 0.76 4.89 -14.51
C PHE A 130 -0.47 5.79 -14.47
N ILE A 131 -1.46 5.47 -15.30
CA ILE A 131 -2.77 6.10 -15.34
C ILE A 131 -3.79 4.98 -15.46
N TYR A 132 -4.83 5.00 -14.63
CA TYR A 132 -5.88 4.00 -14.67
C TYR A 132 -7.23 4.64 -14.30
N THR A 133 -8.27 4.26 -15.04
CA THR A 133 -9.66 4.67 -14.74
C THR A 133 -10.32 3.61 -13.89
N ILE A 134 -10.61 3.95 -12.64
CA ILE A 134 -11.39 3.08 -11.75
C ILE A 134 -12.87 3.21 -12.13
N PRO A 135 -13.58 2.09 -12.41
CA PRO A 135 -15.01 2.13 -12.68
C PRO A 135 -15.78 2.54 -11.41
N ALA A 136 -16.91 3.22 -11.62
CA ALA A 136 -17.82 3.64 -10.54
C ALA A 136 -18.43 2.44 -9.80
#